data_AF-A0A7J3SCC7-F1
#
_entry.id   AF-A0A7J3SCC7-F1
#
_cell.length_a   1.000
_cell.length_b   1.000
_cell.length_c   1.000
_cell.angle_alpha   90.00
_cell.angle_beta   90.00
_cell.angle_gamma   90.00
#
_symmetry.space_group_name_H-M   'P 1'
#
loop_
_entity.id
_entity.type
_entity.pdbx_description
1 polymer ?
#
loop_
_entity_poly.entity_id
_entity_poly.type
_entity_poly.pdbx_seq_one_letter_code
_entity_poly.pdbx_strand_id
1 'polypeptide(L)'
;MKLEKLIEELKEHTNLLKWCFKRLIIPFIGFMIILSLMWNVDVMGLMLFSAITFFYGGFLPDIDILVRKTENQYEESLWYEKYMYLSIAPIILYYSLIGRAKPIYSVKSKCFHNVESAFIYSLLIFLISCIFWHEFWMRIIPSATGFMGYLTHLIVDGFIGIANEKRERMYYWFSLKSDAIVFDDNLVMEFYSFPMGFEKPVILQLM
;
A
#
# COMPACT_ATOMS: atom_id res chain seq x y z
N MET A 1 -10.11 15.82 9.99
CA MET A 1 -10.81 14.74 9.27
C MET A 1 -11.77 14.07 10.24
N LYS A 2 -13.01 13.73 9.83
CA LYS A 2 -13.92 12.97 10.70
C LYS A 2 -13.39 11.54 10.85
N LEU A 3 -13.47 10.98 12.06
CA LEU A 3 -12.97 9.64 12.37
C LEU A 3 -13.55 8.56 11.45
N GLU A 4 -14.83 8.67 11.10
CA GLU A 4 -15.52 7.74 10.19
C GLU A 4 -14.85 7.65 8.82
N LYS A 5 -14.48 8.81 8.25
CA LYS A 5 -13.79 8.87 6.95
C LYS A 5 -12.41 8.22 6.99
N LEU A 6 -11.67 8.37 8.10
CA LEU A 6 -10.39 7.68 8.29
C LEU A 6 -10.57 6.17 8.30
N ILE A 7 -11.59 5.69 9.01
CA ILE A 7 -11.87 4.26 9.14
C ILE A 7 -12.24 3.67 7.77
N GLU A 8 -13.02 4.40 6.97
CA GLU A 8 -13.34 4.00 5.60
C GLU A 8 -12.09 3.92 4.70
N GLU A 9 -11.25 4.97 4.70
CA GLU A 9 -9.99 5.01 3.92
C GLU A 9 -9.04 3.86 4.31
N LEU A 10 -8.85 3.61 5.61
CA LEU A 10 -8.07 2.47 6.11
C LEU A 10 -8.69 1.11 5.73
N LYS A 11 -10.01 1.00 5.71
CA LYS A 11 -10.71 -0.24 5.31
C LYS A 11 -10.50 -0.54 3.82
N GLU A 12 -10.52 0.48 2.98
CA GLU A 12 -10.22 0.33 1.55
C GLU A 12 -8.76 -0.09 1.33
N HIS A 13 -7.83 0.58 1.99
CA HIS A 13 -6.40 0.28 1.90
C HIS A 13 -6.09 -1.14 2.38
N THR A 14 -6.65 -1.54 3.53
CA THR A 14 -6.46 -2.90 4.08
C THR A 14 -7.05 -3.98 3.17
N ASN A 15 -8.19 -3.75 2.53
CA ASN A 15 -8.81 -4.71 1.61
C ASN A 15 -7.95 -4.92 0.36
N LEU A 16 -7.46 -3.84 -0.27
CA LEU A 16 -6.56 -4.01 -1.41
C LEU A 16 -5.24 -4.65 -0.98
N LEU A 17 -4.65 -4.19 0.11
CA LEU A 17 -3.38 -4.72 0.60
C LEU A 17 -3.49 -6.22 0.90
N LYS A 18 -4.61 -6.67 1.47
CA LYS A 18 -4.93 -8.09 1.69
C LYS A 18 -5.08 -8.85 0.36
N TRP A 19 -5.70 -8.25 -0.64
CA TRP A 19 -5.82 -8.84 -1.97
C TRP A 19 -4.45 -8.99 -2.65
N CYS A 20 -3.62 -7.94 -2.64
CA CYS A 20 -2.26 -7.94 -3.19
C CYS A 20 -1.38 -8.95 -2.46
N PHE A 21 -1.47 -9.00 -1.13
CA PHE A 21 -0.77 -9.99 -0.33
C PHE A 21 -1.12 -11.41 -0.74
N LYS A 22 -2.42 -11.73 -0.87
CA LYS A 22 -2.87 -13.07 -1.26
C LYS A 22 -2.46 -13.48 -2.68
N ARG A 23 -2.44 -12.54 -3.62
CA ARG A 23 -2.21 -12.85 -5.05
C ARG A 23 -0.77 -12.66 -5.52
N LEU A 24 0.02 -11.84 -4.83
CA LEU A 24 1.40 -11.55 -5.20
C LEU A 24 2.36 -12.14 -4.18
N ILE A 25 2.18 -11.80 -2.90
CA ILE A 25 3.14 -12.16 -1.86
C ILE A 25 3.07 -13.65 -1.51
N ILE A 26 1.88 -14.25 -1.36
CA ILE A 26 1.76 -15.69 -1.05
C ILE A 26 2.38 -16.57 -2.15
N PRO A 27 2.06 -16.38 -3.45
CA PRO A 27 2.71 -17.16 -4.52
C PRO A 27 4.22 -16.95 -4.56
N PHE A 28 4.68 -15.71 -4.35
CA PHE A 28 6.11 -15.40 -4.29
C PHE A 28 6.81 -16.11 -3.13
N ILE A 29 6.21 -16.12 -1.94
CA ILE A 29 6.70 -16.87 -0.78
C ILE A 29 6.79 -18.38 -1.09
N GLY A 30 5.73 -18.95 -1.69
CA GLY A 30 5.73 -20.36 -2.07
C GLY A 30 6.86 -20.70 -3.05
N PHE A 31 7.08 -19.84 -4.05
CA PHE A 31 8.19 -19.96 -4.99
C PHE A 31 9.55 -19.87 -4.28
N MET A 32 9.73 -18.91 -3.38
CA MET A 32 10.98 -18.74 -2.62
C MET A 32 11.28 -19.93 -1.71
N ILE A 33 10.27 -20.56 -1.10
CA ILE A 33 10.45 -21.79 -0.30
C ILE A 33 10.96 -22.93 -1.20
N ILE A 34 10.40 -23.11 -2.39
CA ILE A 34 10.88 -24.14 -3.33
C ILE A 34 12.34 -23.90 -3.71
N LEU A 35 12.70 -22.66 -4.06
CA LEU A 35 14.09 -22.31 -4.36
C LEU A 35 15.02 -22.53 -3.16
N SER A 36 14.57 -22.15 -1.96
CA SER A 36 15.32 -22.35 -0.71
C SER A 36 15.65 -23.83 -0.48
N LEU A 37 14.69 -24.73 -0.73
CA LEU A 37 14.90 -26.18 -0.63
C LEU A 37 15.85 -26.69 -1.71
N MET A 38 15.73 -26.20 -2.95
CA MET A 38 16.59 -26.61 -4.07
C MET A 38 18.06 -26.19 -3.89
N TRP A 39 18.30 -25.00 -3.31
CA TRP A 39 19.65 -24.45 -3.12
C TRP A 39 20.20 -24.62 -1.70
N ASN A 40 19.42 -25.20 -0.78
CA ASN A 40 19.77 -25.36 0.64
C ASN A 40 20.17 -24.03 1.32
N VAL A 41 19.38 -22.98 1.08
CA VAL A 41 19.60 -21.63 1.61
C VAL A 41 18.42 -21.25 2.51
N ASP A 42 18.67 -20.82 3.74
CA ASP A 42 17.61 -20.31 4.61
C ASP A 42 17.12 -18.94 4.15
N VAL A 43 15.85 -18.85 3.75
CA VAL A 43 15.19 -17.61 3.33
C VAL A 43 14.07 -17.21 4.27
N MET A 44 13.88 -17.89 5.41
CA MET A 44 12.76 -17.61 6.33
C MET A 44 12.81 -16.16 6.84
N GLY A 45 13.98 -15.73 7.31
CA GLY A 45 14.20 -14.35 7.77
C GLY A 45 13.92 -13.33 6.66
N LEU A 46 14.35 -13.62 5.43
CA LEU A 46 14.13 -12.77 4.27
C LEU A 46 12.64 -12.64 3.93
N MET A 47 11.91 -13.75 3.94
CA MET A 47 10.47 -13.77 3.65
C MET A 47 9.68 -13.00 4.71
N LEU A 48 9.98 -13.22 5.99
CA LEU A 48 9.34 -12.50 7.08
C LEU A 48 9.61 -11.00 6.99
N PHE A 49 10.87 -10.61 6.78
CA PHE A 49 11.24 -9.20 6.66
C PHE A 49 10.58 -8.55 5.45
N SER A 50 10.50 -9.25 4.32
CA SER A 50 9.84 -8.77 3.09
C SER A 50 8.33 -8.62 3.24
N ALA A 51 7.67 -9.51 4.00
CA ALA A 51 6.27 -9.36 4.34
C ALA A 51 6.04 -8.11 5.22
N ILE A 52 6.90 -7.91 6.23
CA ILE A 52 6.83 -6.73 7.10
C ILE A 52 7.01 -5.44 6.28
N THR A 53 8.02 -5.37 5.41
CA THR A 53 8.28 -4.17 4.60
C THR A 53 7.16 -3.89 3.61
N PHE A 54 6.52 -4.93 3.04
CA PHE A 54 5.35 -4.81 2.18
C PHE A 54 4.17 -4.18 2.91
N PHE A 55 3.78 -4.72 4.07
CA PHE A 55 2.67 -4.17 4.84
C PHE A 55 2.98 -2.76 5.35
N TYR A 56 4.19 -2.57 5.89
CA TYR A 56 4.63 -1.28 6.39
C TYR A 56 4.62 -0.21 5.30
N GLY A 57 5.17 -0.52 4.12
CA GLY A 57 5.16 0.38 2.97
C GLY A 57 3.74 0.73 2.52
N GLY A 58 2.80 -0.22 2.62
CA GLY A 58 1.39 -0.02 2.29
C GLY A 58 0.58 0.85 3.25
N PHE A 59 1.08 1.13 4.46
CA PHE A 59 0.46 2.09 5.39
C PHE A 59 1.25 3.39 5.53
N LEU A 60 2.44 3.45 4.94
CA LEU A 60 3.36 4.54 5.17
C LEU A 60 2.84 5.90 4.68
N PRO A 61 2.14 6.01 3.52
CA PRO A 61 1.56 7.28 3.10
C PRO A 61 0.50 7.83 4.07
N ASP A 62 -0.22 6.96 4.79
CA ASP A 62 -1.24 7.37 5.77
C ASP A 62 -0.64 8.11 6.99
N ILE A 63 0.68 8.08 7.18
CA ILE A 63 1.34 8.87 8.23
C ILE A 63 1.20 10.38 8.00
N ASP A 64 0.76 10.81 6.81
CA ASP A 64 0.32 12.19 6.55
C ASP A 64 -0.73 12.68 7.57
N ILE A 65 -1.49 11.78 8.22
CA ILE A 65 -2.39 12.15 9.33
C ILE A 65 -1.67 12.83 10.50
N LEU A 66 -0.38 12.54 10.70
CA LEU A 66 0.44 13.12 11.77
C LEU A 66 1.06 14.46 11.36
N VAL A 67 0.99 14.83 10.07
CA VAL A 67 1.55 16.06 9.52
C VAL A 67 0.51 17.18 9.58
N ARG A 68 0.86 18.28 10.23
CA ARG A 68 0.01 19.48 10.30
C ARG A 68 0.23 20.34 9.06
N LYS A 69 -0.85 20.70 8.39
CA LYS A 69 -0.79 21.68 7.30
C LYS A 69 -0.51 23.07 7.87
N THR A 70 0.47 23.78 7.31
CA THR A 70 0.70 25.22 7.56
C THR A 70 0.71 25.97 6.24
N GLU A 71 0.29 27.22 6.25
CA GLU A 71 0.40 28.13 5.09
C GLU A 71 1.68 28.98 5.18
N ASN A 72 2.33 28.99 6.34
CA ASN A 72 3.54 29.74 6.60
C ASN A 72 4.78 28.91 6.26
N GLN A 73 5.54 29.33 5.24
CA GLN A 73 6.78 28.66 4.83
C GLN A 73 7.84 28.64 5.94
N TYR A 74 7.82 29.61 6.87
CA TYR A 74 8.78 29.66 7.98
C TYR A 74 8.50 28.62 9.06
N GLU A 75 7.31 28.02 9.08
CA GLU A 75 6.94 26.93 9.99
C GLU A 75 7.21 25.56 9.37
N GLU A 76 7.57 25.49 8.10
CA GLU A 76 7.79 24.23 7.40
C GLU A 76 8.92 23.41 8.05
N SER A 77 8.60 22.18 8.44
CA SER A 77 9.60 21.26 9.00
C SER A 77 10.64 20.90 7.95
N LEU A 78 11.86 20.66 8.43
CA LEU A 78 12.99 20.32 7.56
C LEU A 78 12.71 18.99 6.85
N TRP A 79 13.23 18.84 5.64
CA TRP A 79 12.97 17.65 4.81
C TRP A 79 13.33 16.34 5.55
N TYR A 80 14.46 16.32 6.27
CA TYR A 80 14.90 15.14 7.02
C TYR A 80 13.99 14.85 8.23
N GLU A 81 13.40 15.86 8.87
CA GLU A 81 12.42 15.64 9.95
C GLU A 81 11.19 14.91 9.38
N LYS A 82 10.74 15.31 8.17
CA LYS A 82 9.62 14.65 7.48
C LYS A 82 9.97 13.21 7.11
N TYR A 83 11.12 12.97 6.48
CA TYR A 83 11.47 11.61 6.03
C TYR A 83 11.85 10.64 7.16
N MET A 84 12.18 11.14 8.36
CA MET A 84 12.27 10.29 9.56
C MET A 84 10.95 9.55 9.86
N TYR A 85 9.80 10.12 9.48
CA TYR A 85 8.50 9.46 9.64
C TYR A 85 8.40 8.21 8.78
N LEU A 86 9.03 8.17 7.59
CA LEU A 86 9.07 6.96 6.77
C LEU A 86 9.85 5.83 7.44
N SER A 87 10.87 6.17 8.22
CA SER A 87 11.80 5.17 8.78
C SER A 87 11.32 4.60 10.12
N ILE A 88 10.59 5.39 10.89
CA ILE A 88 10.26 5.07 12.29
C ILE A 88 8.79 5.40 12.62
N ALA A 89 7.90 5.23 11.65
CA ALA A 89 6.47 5.51 11.77
C ALA A 89 5.83 4.93 13.05
N PRO A 90 6.07 3.67 13.46
CA PRO A 90 5.35 3.09 14.60
C PRO A 90 5.75 3.74 15.92
N ILE A 91 7.04 4.09 16.05
CA ILE A 91 7.54 4.79 17.23
C ILE A 91 6.98 6.20 17.25
N ILE A 92 7.02 6.90 16.11
CA ILE A 92 6.51 8.27 15.99
C ILE A 92 5.01 8.32 16.28
N LEU A 93 4.24 7.37 15.74
CA LEU A 93 2.82 7.22 16.02
C LEU A 93 2.58 7.00 17.51
N TYR A 94 3.32 6.08 18.14
CA TYR A 94 3.24 5.84 19.58
C TYR A 94 3.50 7.12 20.40
N TYR A 95 4.59 7.84 20.11
CA TYR A 95 4.93 9.10 20.80
C TYR A 95 3.89 10.20 20.53
N SER A 96 3.27 10.21 19.36
CA SER A 96 2.20 11.14 19.00
C SER A 96 0.92 10.86 19.80
N LEU A 97 0.54 9.58 19.94
CA LEU A 97 -0.63 9.16 20.71
C LEU A 97 -0.54 9.51 22.20
N ILE A 98 0.67 9.43 22.79
CA ILE A 98 0.90 9.83 24.18
C ILE A 98 1.17 11.34 24.36
N GLY A 99 1.03 12.14 23.29
CA GLY A 99 1.19 13.60 23.33
C GLY A 99 2.62 14.09 23.53
N ARG A 100 3.63 13.25 23.25
CA ARG A 100 5.06 13.59 23.42
C ARG A 100 5.78 13.91 22.11
N ALA A 101 5.20 13.59 20.95
CA ALA A 101 5.81 13.90 19.67
C ALA A 101 5.72 15.40 19.36
N LYS A 102 6.82 15.98 18.89
CA LYS A 102 6.83 17.31 18.27
C LYS A 102 5.97 17.25 16.99
N PRO A 103 5.01 18.18 16.78
CA PRO A 103 4.25 18.21 15.54
C PRO A 103 5.18 18.56 14.37
N ILE A 104 4.99 17.85 13.26
CA ILE A 104 5.61 18.19 11.98
C ILE A 104 4.66 19.05 11.18
N TYR A 105 5.21 20.07 10.54
CA TYR A 105 4.47 20.98 9.69
C TYR A 105 4.90 20.82 8.24
N SER A 106 3.93 20.86 7.33
CA SER A 106 4.17 20.85 5.89
C SER A 106 3.21 21.80 5.20
N VAL A 107 3.70 22.46 4.15
CA VAL A 107 2.85 23.24 3.25
C VAL A 107 1.96 22.34 2.38
N LYS A 108 2.38 21.09 2.16
CA LYS A 108 1.62 20.08 1.42
C LYS A 108 0.72 19.30 2.36
N SER A 109 -0.55 19.10 1.98
CA SER A 109 -1.52 18.33 2.78
C SER A 109 -1.29 16.81 2.72
N LYS A 110 -0.70 16.31 1.64
CA LYS A 110 -0.28 14.90 1.47
C LYS A 110 1.20 14.88 1.09
N CYS A 111 2.07 14.84 2.09
CA CYS A 111 3.51 14.97 1.93
C CYS A 111 4.17 13.67 1.46
N PHE A 112 3.56 12.53 1.76
CA PHE A 112 4.08 11.20 1.44
C PHE A 112 3.34 10.53 0.26
N HIS A 113 2.24 11.10 -0.23
CA HIS A 113 1.53 10.56 -1.40
C HIS A 113 2.23 10.88 -2.73
N ASN A 114 3.47 10.42 -2.89
CA ASN A 114 4.27 10.60 -4.10
C ASN A 114 5.27 9.45 -4.27
N VAL A 115 5.69 9.23 -5.52
CA VAL A 115 6.62 8.16 -5.89
C VAL A 115 8.04 8.41 -5.35
N GLU A 116 8.43 9.67 -5.15
CA GLU A 116 9.73 10.04 -4.57
C GLU A 116 9.87 9.47 -3.14
N SER A 117 8.84 9.60 -2.32
CA SER A 117 8.78 9.03 -0.96
C SER A 117 8.83 7.51 -0.98
N ALA A 118 8.21 6.87 -1.99
CA ALA A 118 8.32 5.42 -2.20
C ALA A 118 9.77 5.01 -2.48
N PHE A 119 10.49 5.76 -3.32
CA PHE A 119 11.91 5.52 -3.62
C PHE A 119 12.80 5.74 -2.39
N ILE A 120 12.58 6.81 -1.63
CA ILE A 120 13.34 7.09 -0.40
C ILE A 120 13.14 5.97 0.62
N TYR A 121 11.89 5.53 0.83
CA TYR A 121 11.59 4.40 1.70
C TYR A 121 12.25 3.10 1.21
N SER A 122 12.15 2.80 -0.08
CA SER A 122 12.77 1.63 -0.70
C SER A 122 14.30 1.64 -0.53
N LEU A 123 14.95 2.79 -0.71
CA LEU A 123 16.38 2.95 -0.49
C LEU A 123 16.76 2.73 0.99
N LEU A 124 15.97 3.25 1.93
CA LEU A 124 16.17 3.01 3.35
C LEU A 124 16.12 1.50 3.67
N ILE A 125 15.10 0.80 3.17
CA ILE A 125 14.98 -0.66 3.36
C ILE A 125 16.15 -1.40 2.72
N PHE A 126 16.64 -0.95 1.56
CA PHE A 126 17.83 -1.53 0.93
C PHE A 126 19.06 -1.38 1.82
N LEU A 127 19.29 -0.19 2.39
CA LEU A 127 20.40 0.05 3.32
C LEU A 127 20.30 -0.83 4.57
N ILE A 128 19.10 -0.98 5.13
CA ILE A 128 18.86 -1.88 6.26
C ILE A 128 19.13 -3.34 5.86
N SER A 129 18.70 -3.75 4.67
CA SER A 129 18.89 -5.11 4.17
C SER A 129 20.36 -5.44 3.92
N CYS A 130 21.19 -4.45 3.55
CA CYS A 130 22.64 -4.60 3.46
C CYS A 130 23.31 -4.98 4.79
N ILE A 131 22.67 -4.68 5.94
CA ILE A 131 23.18 -5.06 7.27
C ILE A 131 22.88 -6.53 7.56
N PHE A 132 21.69 -7.01 7.16
CA PHE A 132 21.20 -8.34 7.52
C PHE A 132 21.61 -9.44 6.54
N TRP A 133 21.83 -9.13 5.25
CA TRP A 133 22.12 -10.14 4.23
C TRP A 133 23.36 -9.84 3.39
N HIS A 134 24.18 -10.86 3.20
CA HIS A 134 25.36 -10.79 2.34
C HIS A 134 25.01 -10.87 0.86
N GLU A 135 24.05 -11.71 0.46
CA GLU A 135 23.75 -11.91 -0.95
C GLU A 135 22.97 -10.75 -1.56
N PHE A 136 23.41 -10.28 -2.74
CA PHE A 136 22.87 -9.08 -3.38
C PHE A 136 21.34 -9.14 -3.58
N TRP A 137 20.82 -10.28 -4.07
CA TRP A 137 19.39 -10.46 -4.29
C TRP A 137 18.58 -10.41 -2.99
N MET A 138 19.13 -10.93 -1.89
CA MET A 138 18.51 -10.87 -0.57
C MET A 138 18.46 -9.44 -0.01
N ARG A 139 19.36 -8.55 -0.46
CA ARG A 139 19.31 -7.12 -0.11
C ARG A 139 18.22 -6.38 -0.89
N ILE A 140 17.94 -6.80 -2.13
CA ILE A 140 16.95 -6.16 -3.00
C ILE A 140 15.53 -6.56 -2.64
N ILE A 141 15.27 -7.83 -2.35
CA ILE A 141 13.89 -8.36 -2.20
C ILE A 141 13.06 -7.58 -1.15
N PRO A 142 13.56 -7.26 0.05
CA PRO A 142 12.78 -6.49 1.04
C PRO A 142 12.50 -5.06 0.58
N SER A 143 13.46 -4.45 -0.13
CA SER A 143 13.35 -3.10 -0.68
C SER A 143 12.31 -3.04 -1.80
N ALA A 144 12.32 -4.03 -2.70
CA ALA A 144 11.35 -4.15 -3.79
C ALA A 144 9.94 -4.43 -3.26
N THR A 145 9.80 -5.32 -2.28
CA THR A 145 8.49 -5.61 -1.67
C THR A 145 7.95 -4.42 -0.89
N GLY A 146 8.80 -3.69 -0.17
CA GLY A 146 8.41 -2.43 0.47
C GLY A 146 7.94 -1.37 -0.54
N PHE A 147 8.67 -1.21 -1.64
CA PHE A 147 8.27 -0.33 -2.73
C PHE A 147 6.92 -0.74 -3.34
N MET A 148 6.69 -2.04 -3.58
CA MET A 148 5.41 -2.56 -4.09
C MET A 148 4.24 -2.29 -3.13
N GLY A 149 4.46 -2.44 -1.83
CA GLY A 149 3.46 -2.09 -0.81
C GLY A 149 3.06 -0.61 -0.91
N TYR A 150 4.06 0.26 -0.99
CA TYR A 150 3.86 1.71 -1.16
C TYR A 150 3.14 2.07 -2.45
N LEU A 151 3.55 1.49 -3.58
CA LEU A 151 2.89 1.74 -4.87
C LEU A 151 1.44 1.25 -4.86
N THR A 152 1.16 0.13 -4.20
CA THR A 152 -0.21 -0.38 -4.04
C THR A 152 -1.09 0.67 -3.38
N HIS A 153 -0.60 1.32 -2.32
CA HIS A 153 -1.27 2.45 -1.67
C HIS A 153 -1.54 3.59 -2.65
N LEU A 154 -0.50 4.08 -3.33
CA LEU A 154 -0.62 5.21 -4.27
C LEU A 154 -1.56 4.94 -5.45
N ILE A 155 -1.72 3.68 -5.84
CA ILE A 155 -2.65 3.26 -6.89
C ILE A 155 -4.11 3.35 -6.40
N VAL A 156 -4.40 3.00 -5.14
CA VAL A 156 -5.76 3.08 -4.56
C VAL A 156 -6.21 4.52 -4.49
N ASP A 157 -5.39 5.36 -3.86
CA ASP A 157 -5.64 6.80 -3.79
C ASP A 157 -5.60 7.44 -5.18
N GLY A 158 -4.99 6.73 -6.14
CA GLY A 158 -4.95 7.14 -7.51
C GLY A 158 -4.08 8.37 -7.77
N PHE A 159 -3.02 8.49 -6.98
CA PHE A 159 -1.90 9.37 -7.30
C PHE A 159 -1.12 8.87 -8.52
N ILE A 160 -1.19 7.56 -8.79
CA ILE A 160 -0.67 6.97 -10.02
C ILE A 160 -1.83 6.81 -11.00
N GLY A 161 -1.79 7.55 -12.09
CA GLY A 161 -2.82 7.61 -13.12
C GLY A 161 -2.99 6.28 -13.86
N ILE A 162 -3.78 5.39 -13.28
CA ILE A 162 -4.51 4.39 -14.06
C ILE A 162 -5.73 5.14 -14.60
N ALA A 163 -5.84 5.26 -15.93
CA ALA A 163 -6.91 6.00 -16.62
C ALA A 163 -8.26 5.80 -15.90
N ASN A 164 -9.02 6.86 -15.67
CA ASN A 164 -10.24 6.86 -14.84
C ASN A 164 -11.16 5.67 -15.10
N GLU A 165 -11.30 5.26 -16.35
CA GLU A 165 -12.09 4.09 -16.75
C GLU A 165 -11.55 2.75 -16.21
N LYS A 166 -10.23 2.56 -16.19
CA LYS A 166 -9.58 1.40 -15.56
C LYS A 166 -9.61 1.48 -14.04
N ARG A 167 -9.61 2.68 -13.46
CA ARG A 167 -9.77 2.90 -12.01
C ARG A 167 -11.17 2.48 -11.58
N GLU A 168 -12.21 3.01 -12.22
CA GLU A 168 -13.61 2.61 -11.99
C GLU A 168 -13.79 1.11 -12.21
N ARG A 169 -13.28 0.53 -13.30
CA ARG A 169 -13.33 -0.93 -13.49
C ARG A 169 -12.61 -1.69 -12.38
N MET A 170 -11.47 -1.22 -11.87
CA MET A 170 -10.83 -1.84 -10.71
C MET A 170 -11.72 -1.75 -9.48
N TYR A 171 -12.27 -0.57 -9.15
CA TYR A 171 -13.19 -0.36 -8.05
C TYR A 171 -14.44 -1.25 -8.17
N TYR A 172 -15.07 -1.35 -9.34
CA TYR A 172 -16.19 -2.27 -9.61
C TYR A 172 -15.76 -3.73 -9.46
N TRP A 173 -14.58 -4.11 -9.96
CA TRP A 173 -14.07 -5.47 -9.83
C TRP A 173 -13.67 -5.83 -8.38
N PHE A 174 -13.31 -4.85 -7.56
CA PHE A 174 -13.07 -5.01 -6.12
C PHE A 174 -14.39 -5.08 -5.34
N SER A 175 -15.34 -4.20 -5.64
CA SER A 175 -16.67 -4.14 -5.00
C SER A 175 -17.52 -5.38 -5.29
N LEU A 176 -17.54 -5.86 -6.55
CA LEU A 176 -18.23 -7.10 -6.95
C LEU A 176 -17.61 -8.36 -6.32
N LYS A 177 -16.41 -8.28 -5.74
CA LYS A 177 -15.74 -9.41 -5.07
C LYS A 177 -15.74 -9.32 -3.56
N SER A 178 -16.09 -8.16 -3.01
CA SER A 178 -16.35 -7.96 -1.59
C SER A 178 -17.85 -7.86 -1.41
N ASP A 179 -18.55 -9.00 -1.31
CA ASP A 179 -20.00 -9.04 -1.10
C ASP A 179 -20.42 -8.11 0.06
N ALA A 180 -20.92 -6.93 -0.32
CA ALA A 180 -21.74 -6.06 0.49
C ALA A 180 -23.05 -5.93 -0.28
N ILE A 181 -23.98 -6.79 0.10
CA ILE A 181 -25.38 -6.77 -0.32
C ILE A 181 -25.97 -5.44 0.15
N VAL A 182 -26.48 -4.65 -0.79
CA VAL A 182 -27.44 -3.58 -0.53
C VAL A 182 -28.69 -3.93 -1.34
N PHE A 183 -29.79 -4.16 -0.63
CA PHE A 183 -31.12 -4.34 -1.20
C PHE A 183 -31.81 -2.98 -1.44
N ASP A 184 -32.73 -3.00 -2.40
CA ASP A 184 -33.63 -1.96 -2.94
C ASP A 184 -33.03 -1.10 -4.08
N ASP A 185 -33.64 -0.94 -5.25
CA ASP A 185 -34.93 -1.47 -5.74
C ASP A 185 -34.96 -1.64 -7.27
N ASN A 186 -33.79 -1.84 -7.89
CA ASN A 186 -33.61 -2.36 -9.25
C ASN A 186 -32.12 -2.62 -9.50
N LEU A 187 -31.63 -3.78 -9.07
CA LEU A 187 -30.24 -4.20 -9.24
C LEU A 187 -30.18 -5.31 -10.29
N VAL A 188 -29.73 -5.00 -11.51
CA VAL A 188 -29.34 -6.01 -12.49
C VAL A 188 -27.90 -6.43 -12.19
N MET A 189 -27.74 -7.62 -11.62
CA MET A 189 -26.44 -8.25 -11.37
C MET A 189 -26.05 -9.11 -12.58
N GLU A 190 -25.04 -8.70 -13.35
CA GLU A 190 -24.37 -9.58 -14.30
C GLU A 190 -23.15 -10.25 -13.65
N PHE A 191 -23.20 -11.57 -13.55
CA PHE A 191 -22.07 -12.40 -13.13
C PHE A 191 -21.18 -12.73 -14.33
N TYR A 192 -19.88 -12.45 -14.22
CA TYR A 192 -18.89 -13.10 -15.08
C TYR A 192 -18.03 -14.04 -14.23
N SER A 193 -18.37 -15.32 -14.34
CA SER A 193 -17.47 -16.44 -14.10
C SER A 193 -16.35 -16.42 -15.15
N PHE A 194 -15.11 -16.66 -14.72
CA PHE A 194 -14.01 -17.05 -15.59
C PHE A 194 -13.64 -18.51 -15.25
N PRO A 195 -13.11 -19.35 -16.17
CA PRO A 195 -12.72 -19.11 -17.57
C PRO A 195 -13.43 -20.05 -18.57
N MET A 196 -13.88 -19.53 -19.72
CA MET A 196 -13.90 -20.19 -21.05
C MET A 196 -14.97 -19.54 -21.92
N GLY A 197 -14.66 -19.41 -23.20
CA GLY A 197 -15.31 -18.49 -24.13
C GLY A 197 -16.80 -18.75 -24.35
N PHE A 198 -17.53 -17.66 -24.56
CA PHE A 198 -18.61 -17.56 -25.53
C PHE A 198 -18.68 -16.13 -26.05
N GLU A 199 -18.91 -16.02 -27.35
CA GLU A 199 -19.08 -14.79 -28.12
C GLU A 199 -20.47 -14.19 -27.85
N LYS A 200 -20.48 -12.95 -27.33
CA LYS A 200 -21.39 -11.81 -27.61
C LYS A 200 -21.85 -11.10 -26.32
N PRO A 201 -21.75 -9.75 -26.27
CA PRO A 201 -22.27 -8.97 -25.15
C PRO A 201 -23.79 -8.79 -25.23
N VAL A 202 -24.45 -8.79 -24.08
CA VAL A 202 -25.83 -8.32 -23.90
C VAL A 202 -25.76 -6.83 -23.55
N ILE A 203 -26.48 -5.99 -24.27
CA ILE A 203 -26.64 -4.56 -23.96
C ILE A 203 -28.00 -4.40 -23.29
N LEU A 204 -28.02 -3.90 -22.05
CA LEU A 204 -29.23 -3.37 -21.42
C LEU A 204 -29.16 -1.85 -21.42
N GLN A 205 -30.05 -1.24 -22.20
CA GLN A 205 -30.28 0.18 -22.27
C GLN A 205 -31.38 0.51 -21.26
N LEU A 206 -31.09 1.34 -20.25
CA LEU A 206 -32.11 1.84 -19.32
C LEU A 206 -32.55 3.23 -19.76
N MET A 207 -33.84 3.35 -20.12
CA MET A 207 -34.62 4.60 -20.05
C MET A 207 -35.09 4.80 -18.61
#